data_AF-A0A952P148-F1
#
_entry.id   AF-A0A952P148-F1
#
_cell.length_a   1.000
_cell.length_b   1.000
_cell.length_c   1.000
_cell.angle_alpha   90.00
_cell.angle_beta   90.00
_cell.angle_gamma   90.00
#
_symmetry.space_group_name_H-M   'P 1'
#
loop_
_entity.id
_entity.type
_entity.pdbx_description
1 polymer ?
#
loop_
_entity_poly.entity_id
_entity_poly.type
_entity_poly.pdbx_seq_one_letter_code
_entity_poly.pdbx_strand_id
1 'polypeptide(L)'
;MRTLIGLLITFFSIGALAQSRAPSRGPLAACFMQAQKERTPGERDRQRQICLNRFSTNSTLDECLKGTRLFEYSTPTEEAKKACLFRNSKRLNVKNCLKTARSLEFGENRDEVLWTCIREIPSTLNRKSCLSLAQEMVFSPYRQRATSYCSTELISR
;
A
#
# COMPACT_ATOMS: atom_id res chain seq x y z
N MET A 1 14.62 75.47 35.65
CA MET A 1 14.93 74.58 34.51
C MET A 1 14.93 73.14 34.99
N ARG A 2 13.91 72.36 34.64
CA ARG A 2 13.77 70.94 35.00
C ARG A 2 14.07 70.12 33.75
N THR A 3 15.15 69.36 33.76
CA THR A 3 15.52 68.41 32.71
C THR A 3 14.79 67.10 32.98
N LEU A 4 13.84 66.74 32.12
CA LEU A 4 13.05 65.52 32.18
C LEU A 4 13.82 64.37 31.49
N ILE A 5 14.04 63.30 32.25
CA ILE A 5 14.56 62.00 31.81
C ILE A 5 13.45 61.29 31.02
N GLY A 6 13.70 61.02 29.74
CA GLY A 6 12.83 60.20 28.90
C GLY A 6 13.48 58.85 28.61
N LEU A 7 13.17 57.84 29.42
CA LEU A 7 13.54 56.44 29.19
C LEU A 7 12.56 55.84 28.16
N LEU A 8 13.03 55.55 26.95
CA LEU A 8 12.27 54.83 25.91
C LEU A 8 12.55 53.33 26.05
N ILE A 9 11.59 52.60 26.63
CA ILE A 9 11.61 51.13 26.69
C ILE A 9 10.88 50.61 25.45
N THR A 10 11.63 50.08 24.49
CA THR A 10 11.08 49.37 23.32
C THR A 10 10.81 47.91 23.70
N PHE A 11 9.54 47.56 23.85
CA PHE A 11 9.09 46.17 23.97
C PHE A 11 9.19 45.49 22.60
N PHE A 12 10.27 44.75 22.36
CA PHE A 12 10.36 43.78 21.27
C PHE A 12 9.58 42.53 21.67
N SER A 13 8.33 42.41 21.23
CA SER A 13 7.56 41.17 21.33
C SER A 13 8.16 40.13 20.39
N ILE A 14 9.00 39.24 20.92
CA ILE A 14 9.49 38.06 20.22
C ILE A 14 8.29 37.10 20.08
N GLY A 15 7.55 37.25 18.98
CA GLY A 15 6.56 36.28 18.56
C GLY A 15 7.27 35.00 18.14
N ALA A 16 7.31 34.00 19.02
CA ALA A 16 7.71 32.65 18.68
C ALA A 16 6.69 32.08 17.68
N LEU A 17 7.00 32.17 16.39
CA LEU A 17 6.29 31.45 15.34
C LEU A 17 6.51 29.95 15.58
N ALA A 18 5.56 29.33 16.28
CA ALA A 18 5.43 27.89 16.35
C ALA A 18 5.18 27.37 14.94
N GLN A 19 6.25 26.99 14.24
CA GLN A 19 6.19 26.25 12.99
C GLN A 19 5.62 24.87 13.32
N SER A 20 4.29 24.75 13.31
CA SER A 20 3.61 23.47 13.31
C SER A 20 4.04 22.72 12.05
N ARG A 21 5.07 21.87 12.17
CA ARG A 21 5.43 20.89 11.13
C ARG A 21 4.19 20.03 10.93
N ALA A 22 3.44 20.33 9.88
CA ALA A 22 2.42 19.41 9.39
C ALA A 22 3.10 18.04 9.23
N PRO A 23 2.47 16.94 9.69
CA PRO A 23 3.08 15.62 9.58
C PRO A 23 3.50 15.42 8.13
N SER A 24 4.81 15.29 7.90
CA SER A 24 5.35 15.16 6.55
C SER A 24 4.78 13.88 5.96
N ARG A 25 3.76 14.02 5.11
CA ARG A 25 3.17 12.90 4.38
C ARG A 25 4.31 12.17 3.67
N GLY A 26 4.40 10.86 3.82
CA GLY A 26 5.46 10.05 3.21
C GLY A 26 5.54 10.27 1.68
N PRO A 27 6.68 9.94 1.04
CA PRO A 27 6.92 10.26 -0.38
C PRO A 27 5.80 9.79 -1.34
N LEU A 28 5.24 8.60 -1.08
CA LEU A 28 4.12 8.06 -1.85
C LEU A 28 2.86 8.93 -1.74
N ALA A 29 2.49 9.32 -0.52
CA ALA A 29 1.32 10.17 -0.27
C ALA A 29 1.49 11.57 -0.87
N ALA A 30 2.69 12.14 -0.80
CA ALA A 30 3.00 13.42 -1.44
C ALA A 30 2.86 13.33 -2.98
N CYS A 31 3.35 12.23 -3.58
CA CYS A 31 3.20 12.00 -5.02
C CYS A 31 1.73 11.86 -5.44
N PHE A 32 0.92 11.14 -4.66
CA PHE A 32 -0.51 10.99 -4.93
C PHE A 32 -1.29 12.31 -4.86
N MET A 33 -0.89 13.23 -3.99
CA MET A 33 -1.46 14.58 -3.98
C MET A 33 -1.15 15.35 -5.26
N GLN A 34 0.01 15.13 -5.88
CA GLN A 34 0.34 15.76 -7.16
C GLN A 34 -0.52 15.22 -8.30
N ALA A 35 -0.88 13.93 -8.26
CA ALA A 35 -1.78 13.33 -9.25
C ALA A 35 -3.14 14.04 -9.32
N GLN A 36 -3.61 14.67 -8.24
CA GLN A 36 -4.88 15.43 -8.25
C GLN A 36 -4.86 16.66 -9.18
N LYS A 37 -3.68 17.09 -9.65
CA LYS A 37 -3.56 18.19 -10.60
C LYS A 37 -3.98 17.80 -12.02
N GLU A 38 -4.05 16.50 -12.33
CA GLU A 38 -4.48 16.05 -13.65
C GLU A 38 -5.97 16.24 -13.84
N ARG A 39 -6.36 16.58 -15.08
CA ARG A 39 -7.73 17.02 -15.40
C ARG A 39 -8.70 15.86 -15.36
N THR A 40 -8.34 14.72 -15.94
CA THR A 40 -9.24 13.57 -16.10
C THR A 40 -8.97 12.46 -15.07
N PRO A 41 -10.00 11.68 -14.68
CA PRO A 41 -9.83 10.48 -13.85
C PRO A 41 -8.72 9.54 -14.33
N GLY A 42 -8.68 9.27 -15.64
CA GLY A 42 -7.69 8.38 -16.24
C GLY A 42 -6.25 8.90 -16.13
N GLU A 43 -6.03 10.20 -16.32
CA GLU A 43 -4.71 10.80 -16.11
C GLU A 43 -4.29 10.76 -14.63
N ARG A 44 -5.22 11.02 -13.71
CA ARG A 44 -4.95 10.91 -12.26
C ARG A 44 -4.55 9.49 -11.88
N ASP A 45 -5.28 8.48 -12.35
CA ASP A 45 -4.95 7.06 -12.10
C ASP A 45 -3.62 6.67 -12.73
N ARG A 46 -3.34 7.11 -13.96
CA ARG A 46 -2.03 6.91 -14.60
C ARG A 46 -0.91 7.50 -13.75
N GLN A 47 -1.08 8.72 -13.24
CA GLN A 47 -0.08 9.38 -12.42
C GLN A 47 0.07 8.71 -11.04
N ARG A 48 -1.02 8.24 -10.43
CA ARG A 48 -0.97 7.41 -9.21
C ARG A 48 -0.22 6.10 -9.48
N GLN A 49 -0.40 5.46 -10.64
CA GLN A 49 0.36 4.26 -10.99
C GLN A 49 1.87 4.53 -11.08
N ILE A 50 2.26 5.66 -11.69
CA ILE A 50 3.66 6.12 -11.73
C ILE A 50 4.20 6.31 -10.31
N CYS A 51 3.44 6.97 -9.44
CA CYS A 51 3.79 7.16 -8.03
C CYS A 51 3.97 5.83 -7.29
N LEU A 52 3.07 4.86 -7.47
CA LEU A 52 3.23 3.51 -6.89
C LEU A 52 4.52 2.86 -7.36
N ASN A 53 4.76 2.84 -8.66
CA ASN A 53 5.96 2.21 -9.22
C ASN A 53 7.25 2.81 -8.67
N ARG A 54 7.25 4.11 -8.36
CA ARG A 54 8.41 4.82 -7.81
C ARG A 54 8.63 4.63 -6.31
N PHE A 55 7.56 4.60 -5.52
CA PHE A 55 7.68 4.73 -4.05
C PHE A 55 7.20 3.50 -3.25
N SER A 56 6.50 2.55 -3.87
CA SER A 56 5.88 1.42 -3.15
C SER A 56 6.86 0.44 -2.49
N THR A 57 8.10 0.35 -2.96
CA THR A 57 9.17 -0.47 -2.35
C THR A 57 9.67 0.10 -1.03
N ASN A 58 9.56 1.42 -0.84
CA ASN A 58 10.00 2.13 0.36
C ASN A 58 8.84 2.45 1.31
N SER A 59 7.60 2.17 0.93
CA SER A 59 6.42 2.31 1.78
C SER A 59 6.10 0.99 2.48
N THR A 60 5.43 1.05 3.63
CA THR A 60 4.82 -0.14 4.23
C THR A 60 3.67 -0.67 3.36
N LEU A 61 3.33 -1.96 3.48
CA LEU A 61 2.19 -2.55 2.79
C LEU A 61 0.89 -1.78 3.10
N ASP A 62 0.68 -1.39 4.36
CA ASP A 62 -0.51 -0.65 4.78
C ASP A 62 -0.60 0.75 4.16
N GLU A 63 0.52 1.48 4.09
CA GLU A 63 0.57 2.78 3.41
C GLU A 63 0.28 2.64 1.92
N CYS A 64 0.87 1.62 1.28
CA CYS A 64 0.64 1.34 -0.12
C CYS A 64 -0.84 1.01 -0.38
N LEU A 65 -1.43 0.10 0.39
CA LEU A 65 -2.83 -0.31 0.29
C LEU A 65 -3.83 0.80 0.63
N LYS A 66 -3.50 1.71 1.56
CA LYS A 66 -4.33 2.91 1.80
C LYS A 66 -4.37 3.80 0.55
N GLY A 67 -3.23 3.90 -0.13
CA GLY A 67 -3.10 4.68 -1.33
C GLY A 67 -3.93 4.16 -2.50
N THR A 68 -4.09 2.84 -2.64
CA THR A 68 -4.84 2.26 -3.78
C THR A 68 -6.31 2.67 -3.80
N ARG A 69 -6.86 3.11 -2.66
CA ARG A 69 -8.23 3.65 -2.54
C ARG A 69 -8.43 5.00 -3.24
N LEU A 70 -7.34 5.66 -3.62
CA LEU A 70 -7.42 6.94 -4.34
C LEU A 70 -7.58 6.74 -5.85
N PHE A 71 -7.44 5.52 -6.36
CA PHE A 71 -7.71 5.24 -7.76
C PHE A 71 -9.22 5.33 -8.02
N GLU A 72 -9.56 5.81 -9.21
CA GLU A 72 -10.94 6.14 -9.57
C GLU A 72 -11.62 5.01 -10.33
N TYR A 73 -10.85 4.15 -11.01
CA TYR A 73 -11.36 2.97 -11.67
C TYR A 73 -10.98 1.67 -10.94
N SER A 74 -11.85 0.65 -11.04
CA SER A 74 -11.66 -0.65 -10.39
C SER A 74 -10.42 -1.38 -10.94
N THR A 75 -10.24 -1.43 -12.27
CA THR A 75 -9.08 -2.12 -12.88
C THR A 75 -7.74 -1.56 -12.38
N PRO A 76 -7.45 -0.24 -12.44
CA PRO A 76 -6.25 0.33 -11.82
C PRO A 76 -6.16 0.10 -10.31
N THR A 77 -7.28 0.12 -9.59
CA THR A 77 -7.30 -0.16 -8.15
C THR A 77 -6.83 -1.58 -7.84
N GLU A 78 -7.31 -2.57 -8.59
CA GLU A 78 -6.92 -3.98 -8.46
C GLU A 78 -5.43 -4.17 -8.75
N GLU A 79 -4.96 -3.62 -9.88
CA GLU A 79 -3.54 -3.66 -10.27
C GLU A 79 -2.64 -3.00 -9.22
N ALA A 80 -3.09 -1.87 -8.67
CA ALA A 80 -2.39 -1.17 -7.59
C ALA A 80 -2.30 -2.03 -6.31
N LYS A 81 -3.39 -2.71 -5.91
CA LYS A 81 -3.39 -3.63 -4.76
C LYS A 81 -2.41 -4.80 -4.98
N LYS A 82 -2.42 -5.40 -6.17
CA LYS A 82 -1.46 -6.45 -6.55
C LYS A 82 -0.02 -5.96 -6.49
N ALA A 83 0.26 -4.79 -7.08
CA ALA A 83 1.59 -4.18 -7.06
C ALA A 83 2.08 -3.92 -5.62
N CYS A 84 1.21 -3.42 -4.73
CA CYS A 84 1.55 -3.22 -3.32
C CYS A 84 1.95 -4.52 -2.62
N LEU A 85 1.19 -5.61 -2.85
CA LEU A 85 1.49 -6.93 -2.29
C LEU A 85 2.82 -7.47 -2.83
N PHE A 86 2.99 -7.51 -4.14
CA PHE A 86 4.16 -8.14 -4.78
C PHE A 86 5.46 -7.42 -4.41
N ARG A 87 5.44 -6.09 -4.33
CA ARG A 87 6.62 -5.31 -3.94
C ARG A 87 6.94 -5.42 -2.45
N ASN A 88 5.97 -5.84 -1.63
CA ASN A 88 6.15 -6.08 -0.20
C ASN A 88 6.16 -7.58 0.15
N SER A 89 6.34 -8.48 -0.83
CA SER A 89 6.22 -9.94 -0.64
C SER A 89 7.13 -10.47 0.48
N LYS A 90 8.36 -9.94 0.58
CA LYS A 90 9.32 -10.29 1.64
C LYS A 90 8.86 -9.97 3.07
N ARG A 91 7.91 -9.06 3.23
CA ARG A 91 7.35 -8.61 4.52
C ARG A 91 5.89 -9.05 4.69
N LEU A 92 5.42 -9.92 3.80
CA LEU A 92 4.03 -10.32 3.73
C LEU A 92 3.75 -11.39 4.78
N ASN A 93 2.66 -11.20 5.52
CA ASN A 93 2.11 -12.23 6.39
C ASN A 93 0.81 -12.77 5.79
N VAL A 94 0.45 -14.00 6.16
CA VAL A 94 -0.74 -14.70 5.63
C VAL A 94 -1.99 -13.85 5.81
N LYS A 95 -2.19 -13.26 7.00
CA LYS A 95 -3.38 -12.46 7.31
C LYS A 95 -3.57 -11.30 6.32
N ASN A 96 -2.52 -10.52 6.07
CA ASN A 96 -2.57 -9.38 5.16
C ASN A 96 -2.69 -9.82 3.70
N CYS A 97 -2.05 -10.93 3.33
CA CYS A 97 -2.17 -11.49 1.99
C CYS A 97 -3.61 -11.91 1.69
N LEU A 98 -4.22 -12.71 2.58
CA LEU A 98 -5.61 -13.17 2.43
C LEU A 98 -6.62 -12.04 2.48
N LYS A 99 -6.43 -11.08 3.40
CA LYS A 99 -7.28 -9.89 3.48
C LYS A 99 -7.26 -9.13 2.15
N THR A 100 -6.09 -8.99 1.54
CA THR A 100 -5.97 -8.26 0.27
C THR A 100 -6.56 -9.08 -0.87
N ALA A 101 -6.28 -10.39 -0.95
CA ALA A 101 -6.85 -11.29 -1.95
C ALA A 101 -8.39 -11.22 -1.96
N ARG A 102 -9.01 -11.32 -0.79
CA ARG A 102 -10.47 -11.25 -0.63
C ARG A 102 -11.06 -9.86 -0.89
N SER A 103 -10.22 -8.82 -0.91
CA SER A 103 -10.64 -7.46 -1.27
C SER A 103 -10.59 -7.19 -2.77
N LEU A 104 -10.18 -8.17 -3.58
CA LEU A 104 -10.16 -8.08 -5.04
C LEU A 104 -11.51 -8.51 -5.60
N GLU A 105 -12.01 -7.70 -6.53
CA GLU A 105 -13.26 -7.84 -7.25
C GLU A 105 -13.15 -8.88 -8.36
N PHE A 106 -12.07 -8.85 -9.15
CA PHE A 106 -11.90 -9.79 -10.25
C PHE A 106 -11.31 -11.12 -9.75
N GLY A 107 -12.00 -12.23 -10.06
CA GLY A 107 -11.59 -13.56 -9.61
C GLY A 107 -10.18 -13.95 -10.06
N GLU A 108 -9.76 -13.54 -11.26
CA GLU A 108 -8.43 -13.84 -11.79
C GLU A 108 -7.34 -13.16 -10.94
N ASN A 109 -7.55 -11.89 -10.59
CA ASN A 109 -6.66 -11.12 -9.72
C ASN A 109 -6.63 -11.74 -8.31
N ARG A 110 -7.79 -12.14 -7.79
CA ARG A 110 -7.88 -12.83 -6.50
C ARG A 110 -7.07 -14.12 -6.49
N ASP A 111 -7.24 -14.96 -7.50
CA ASP A 111 -6.55 -16.25 -7.61
C ASP A 111 -5.04 -16.07 -7.80
N GLU A 112 -4.62 -15.07 -8.58
CA GLU A 112 -3.21 -14.68 -8.74
C GLU A 112 -2.58 -14.28 -7.40
N VAL A 113 -3.30 -13.48 -6.60
CA VAL A 113 -2.83 -13.09 -5.27
C VAL A 113 -2.82 -14.27 -4.31
N LEU A 114 -3.86 -15.11 -4.28
CA LEU A 114 -3.90 -16.31 -3.45
C LEU A 114 -2.73 -17.24 -3.77
N TRP A 115 -2.41 -17.41 -5.06
CA TRP A 115 -1.26 -18.20 -5.48
C TRP A 115 0.05 -17.61 -4.96
N THR A 116 0.18 -16.28 -5.02
CA THR A 116 1.33 -15.58 -4.45
C THR A 116 1.41 -15.78 -2.93
N CYS A 117 0.29 -15.71 -2.20
CA CYS A 117 0.25 -15.98 -0.76
C CYS A 117 0.79 -17.38 -0.44
N ILE A 118 0.39 -18.38 -1.22
CA ILE A 118 0.81 -19.77 -1.04
C ILE A 118 2.32 -19.93 -1.27
N ARG A 119 2.85 -19.30 -2.33
CA ARG A 119 4.24 -19.48 -2.76
C ARG A 119 5.25 -18.69 -1.92
N GLU A 120 4.91 -17.46 -1.52
CA GLU A 120 5.86 -16.54 -0.87
C GLU A 120 5.88 -16.63 0.66
N ILE A 121 4.88 -17.28 1.27
CA ILE A 121 4.79 -17.41 2.74
C ILE A 121 4.78 -18.88 3.21
N PRO A 122 5.62 -19.78 2.64
CA PRO A 122 5.51 -21.22 2.87
C PRO A 122 5.81 -21.61 4.32
N SER A 123 6.73 -20.91 4.99
CA SER A 123 7.12 -21.19 6.38
C SER A 123 5.98 -21.05 7.40
N THR A 124 4.88 -20.41 7.02
CA THR A 124 3.72 -20.18 7.90
C THR A 124 2.49 -21.01 7.54
N LEU A 125 2.51 -21.70 6.40
CA LEU A 125 1.39 -22.49 5.92
C LEU A 125 1.69 -23.97 6.12
N ASN A 126 0.90 -24.64 6.96
CA ASN A 126 0.88 -26.09 6.95
C ASN A 126 0.08 -26.61 5.74
N ARG A 127 0.25 -27.89 5.40
CA ARG A 127 -0.43 -28.53 4.26
C ARG A 127 -1.94 -28.31 4.25
N LYS A 128 -2.60 -28.43 5.41
CA LYS A 128 -4.06 -28.27 5.54
C LYS A 128 -4.48 -26.84 5.20
N SER A 129 -3.78 -25.84 5.76
CA SER A 129 -4.03 -24.43 5.47
C SER A 129 -3.77 -24.11 4.00
N CYS A 130 -2.68 -24.62 3.42
CA CYS A 130 -2.35 -24.43 2.01
C CYS A 130 -3.47 -24.97 1.09
N LEU A 131 -3.93 -26.21 1.33
CA LEU A 131 -5.03 -26.81 0.57
C LEU A 131 -6.35 -26.04 0.73
N SER A 132 -6.64 -25.54 1.93
CA SER A 132 -7.80 -24.66 2.15
C SER A 132 -7.73 -23.40 1.29
N LEU A 133 -6.54 -22.78 1.17
CA LEU A 133 -6.36 -21.60 0.32
C LEU A 133 -6.48 -21.91 -1.16
N ALA A 134 -5.96 -23.07 -1.59
CA ALA A 134 -6.14 -23.54 -2.97
C ALA A 134 -7.63 -23.69 -3.31
N GLN A 135 -8.45 -24.18 -2.37
CA GLN A 135 -9.90 -24.33 -2.55
C GLN A 135 -10.67 -23.00 -2.65
N GLU A 136 -10.14 -21.90 -2.08
CA GLU A 136 -10.73 -20.55 -2.23
C GLU A 136 -10.57 -19.98 -3.65
N MET A 137 -9.69 -20.56 -4.48
CA MET A 137 -9.49 -20.12 -5.86
C MET A 137 -10.69 -20.46 -6.75
N VAL A 138 -11.10 -19.50 -7.58
CA VAL A 138 -12.27 -19.61 -8.46
C VAL A 138 -11.97 -20.47 -9.69
N PHE A 139 -10.86 -20.20 -10.34
CA PHE A 139 -10.52 -20.76 -11.63
C PHE A 139 -9.78 -22.08 -11.47
N SER A 140 -10.26 -23.10 -12.20
CA SER A 140 -9.72 -24.47 -12.12
C SER A 140 -8.20 -24.55 -12.34
N PRO A 141 -7.59 -23.84 -13.33
CA PRO A 141 -6.14 -23.90 -13.52
C PRO A 141 -5.35 -23.42 -12.29
N TYR A 142 -5.77 -22.33 -11.66
CA TYR A 142 -5.14 -21.81 -10.44
C TYR A 142 -5.31 -22.78 -9.28
N ARG A 143 -6.54 -23.27 -9.05
CA ARG A 143 -6.85 -24.24 -8.00
C ARG A 143 -6.03 -25.52 -8.12
N GLN A 144 -5.95 -26.09 -9.32
CA GLN A 144 -5.20 -27.33 -9.59
C GLN A 144 -3.71 -27.13 -9.33
N ARG A 145 -3.14 -26.03 -9.84
CA ARG A 145 -1.75 -25.66 -9.61
C ARG A 145 -1.44 -25.53 -8.12
N ALA A 146 -2.28 -24.79 -7.39
CA ALA A 146 -2.11 -24.59 -5.95
C ALA A 146 -2.25 -25.90 -5.17
N THR A 147 -3.23 -26.73 -5.51
CA THR A 147 -3.46 -28.04 -4.87
C THR A 147 -2.27 -28.97 -5.06
N SER A 148 -1.71 -29.00 -6.27
CA SER A 148 -0.49 -29.76 -6.58
C SER A 148 0.66 -29.28 -5.70
N TYR A 149 0.98 -27.98 -5.73
CA TYR A 149 2.04 -27.36 -4.92
C TYR A 149 1.90 -27.67 -3.43
N CYS A 150 0.70 -27.52 -2.86
CA CYS A 150 0.45 -27.81 -1.45
C CYS A 150 0.62 -29.29 -1.09
N SER A 151 0.47 -30.20 -2.05
CA SER A 151 0.56 -31.65 -1.82
C SER A 151 1.95 -32.22 -2.02
N THR A 152 2.75 -31.62 -2.90
CA THR A 152 4.04 -32.17 -3.33
C THR A 152 5.23 -31.33 -2.90
N GLU A 153 5.15 -30.01 -3.04
CA GLU A 153 6.32 -29.11 -2.93
C GLU A 153 6.46 -28.44 -1.56
N LEU A 154 5.35 -28.26 -0.83
CA LEU A 154 5.36 -27.57 0.47
C LEU A 154 6.13 -28.34 1.56
N ILE A 155 6.16 -29.68 1.49
CA ILE A 155 6.83 -30.53 2.49
C ILE A 155 8.36 -30.56 2.26
N SER A 156 8.81 -30.24 1.05
CA SER A 156 10.20 -30.31 0.62
C SER A 156 11.01 -29.01 0.79
N ARG A 157 10.44 -27.97 1.41
CA ARG A 157 11.07 -26.67 1.65
C ARG A 157 11.15 -26.37 3.15
#